data_AF-A0A9D9SFT9-F1
#
_entry.id   AF-A0A9D9SFT9-F1
#
_cell.length_a   1.000
_cell.length_b   1.000
_cell.length_c   1.000
_cell.angle_alpha   90.00
_cell.angle_beta   90.00
_cell.angle_gamma   90.00
#
_symmetry.space_group_name_H-M   'P 1'
#
loop_
_entity.id
_entity.type
_entity.pdbx_description
1 polymer ?
#
loop_
_entity_poly.entity_id
_entity_poly.type
_entity_poly.pdbx_seq_one_letter_code
_entity_poly.pdbx_strand_id
1 'polypeptide(L)'
;MFSRFLRPVCVFASVLVACTAGSVSIVKAQSGTADIRVDSLTLDKTRVVLPCRPGTKAQGEGCNDSRTIRAKATISGGGVKGSRLEAVVSGGRTTKVSDLEFDWDLASEMPGTYTLTVAAVDKDGRYGGSKTVSVNVERCVYCEHFDVCPTISIYGPLSPVEEGHDMTFTASVTGGSPDAYNWTVSAGTIVSGQGTPTIVVQTGPAMSGMSVTATLEVANADWMIECTRTASETGFVVGNHSARLVDEFRTAGSNCEEGFARLDAFLIELQNNPNDQGVIILYSETAAPRSGRIRKQQLVFYIKSRKFDQTRVTFVDGSLMKGAMTQFWMVSPGAESPVPVVGEGAVPAVVVPAATKPYLFAAEYSEGIAGCSEPFDIAAYASVLNTEPKSRGRIVIAETSTAKYNQKRREILAELKANGVSATRVNTVYKRVARMQALESTELWVIPPSKK
;
A
#
# COMPACT_ATOMS: atom_id res chain seq x y z
N MET A 1 -28.47 11.22 -31.45
CA MET A 1 -28.73 10.01 -30.65
C MET A 1 -29.86 10.30 -29.68
N PHE A 2 -31.11 10.08 -30.10
CA PHE A 2 -32.30 10.22 -29.25
C PHE A 2 -33.24 9.09 -29.68
N SER A 3 -33.36 8.02 -28.87
CA SER A 3 -34.35 6.98 -29.11
C SER A 3 -35.65 7.33 -28.38
N ARG A 4 -36.63 7.82 -29.14
CA ARG A 4 -38.03 7.88 -28.71
C ARG A 4 -38.59 6.45 -28.67
N PHE A 5 -38.88 5.93 -27.49
CA PHE A 5 -39.69 4.73 -27.33
C PHE A 5 -41.18 5.11 -27.50
N LEU A 6 -41.72 4.87 -28.70
CA LEU A 6 -43.15 4.79 -28.93
C LEU A 6 -43.65 3.44 -28.38
N ARG A 7 -44.56 3.47 -27.41
CA ARG A 7 -45.27 2.27 -26.92
C ARG A 7 -46.30 1.83 -27.99
N PRO A 8 -46.42 0.53 -28.31
CA PRO A 8 -47.43 0.09 -29.26
C PRO A 8 -48.81 0.08 -28.60
N VAL A 9 -49.77 0.71 -29.27
CA VAL A 9 -51.20 0.53 -29.03
C VAL A 9 -51.57 -0.86 -29.57
N CYS A 10 -51.93 -1.80 -28.68
CA CYS A 10 -52.49 -3.09 -29.09
C CYS A 10 -53.96 -2.91 -29.45
N VAL A 11 -54.25 -2.93 -30.75
CA VAL A 11 -55.58 -3.20 -31.29
C VAL A 11 -55.82 -4.71 -31.19
N PHE A 12 -56.87 -5.11 -30.48
CA PHE A 12 -57.27 -6.51 -30.35
C PHE A 12 -57.70 -7.08 -31.71
N ALA A 13 -56.85 -7.94 -32.28
CA ALA A 13 -57.25 -8.95 -33.24
C ALA A 13 -56.67 -10.29 -32.76
N SER A 14 -57.55 -11.26 -32.59
CA SER A 14 -57.35 -12.57 -31.99
C SER A 14 -56.23 -13.37 -32.65
N VAL A 15 -55.08 -13.57 -31.98
CA VAL A 15 -54.27 -14.81 -31.94
C VAL A 15 -53.24 -14.63 -30.80
N LEU A 16 -53.21 -15.54 -29.83
CA LEU A 16 -52.11 -15.69 -28.87
C LEU A 16 -51.25 -16.88 -29.32
N VAL A 17 -50.02 -16.60 -29.76
CA VAL A 17 -49.01 -17.64 -30.05
C VAL A 17 -48.20 -17.88 -28.79
N ALA A 18 -48.20 -19.13 -28.31
CA ALA A 18 -47.23 -19.61 -27.33
C ALA A 18 -46.22 -20.53 -28.05
N CYS A 19 -44.94 -20.18 -28.01
CA CYS A 19 -43.86 -21.04 -28.47
C CYS A 19 -43.41 -21.97 -27.34
N THR A 20 -43.70 -23.27 -27.43
CA THR A 20 -42.83 -24.34 -26.92
C THR A 20 -42.98 -25.59 -27.81
N ALA A 21 -41.88 -26.32 -27.99
CA ALA A 21 -41.76 -27.43 -28.91
C ALA A 21 -42.52 -28.68 -28.43
N GLY A 22 -43.29 -29.30 -29.33
CA GLY A 22 -43.90 -30.62 -29.14
C GLY A 22 -45.40 -30.66 -29.44
N SER A 23 -45.76 -31.33 -30.53
CA SER A 23 -47.10 -31.85 -30.83
C SER A 23 -48.23 -30.82 -30.98
N VAL A 24 -48.45 -30.37 -32.21
CA VAL A 24 -49.64 -29.61 -32.62
C VAL A 24 -50.88 -30.50 -32.48
N SER A 25 -51.69 -30.24 -31.46
CA SER A 25 -53.10 -30.67 -31.43
C SER A 25 -53.95 -29.45 -31.77
N ILE A 26 -54.66 -29.51 -32.90
CA ILE A 26 -55.63 -28.49 -33.29
C ILE A 26 -56.83 -28.61 -32.34
N VAL A 27 -56.82 -27.82 -31.26
CA VAL A 27 -58.02 -27.62 -30.45
C VAL A 27 -58.91 -26.66 -31.22
N LYS A 28 -60.05 -27.19 -31.67
CA LYS A 28 -61.14 -26.46 -32.32
C LYS A 28 -61.47 -25.22 -31.48
N ALA A 29 -61.22 -24.03 -32.02
CA ALA A 29 -61.65 -22.77 -31.42
C ALA A 29 -63.18 -22.78 -31.31
N GLN A 30 -63.71 -23.01 -30.11
CA GLN A 30 -65.14 -22.80 -29.86
C GLN A 30 -65.38 -21.30 -29.84
N SER A 31 -65.92 -20.78 -30.94
CA SER A 31 -66.44 -19.42 -31.01
C SER A 31 -67.71 -19.33 -30.16
N GLY A 32 -67.54 -18.94 -28.91
CA GLY A 32 -68.63 -18.63 -28.00
C GLY A 32 -68.05 -18.07 -26.71
N THR A 33 -68.29 -16.78 -26.44
CA THR A 33 -68.09 -16.22 -25.10
C THR A 33 -68.98 -16.98 -24.13
N ALA A 34 -68.42 -17.42 -23.01
CA ALA A 34 -69.21 -18.10 -21.99
C ALA A 34 -70.35 -17.20 -21.49
N ASP A 35 -71.52 -17.77 -21.22
CA ASP A 35 -72.64 -17.09 -20.56
C ASP A 35 -72.35 -16.94 -19.05
N ILE A 36 -71.30 -16.19 -18.74
CA ILE A 36 -70.84 -15.85 -17.40
C ILE A 36 -70.16 -14.48 -17.47
N ARG A 37 -70.36 -13.66 -16.45
CA ARG A 37 -69.73 -12.33 -16.37
C ARG A 37 -69.40 -11.98 -14.93
N VAL A 38 -68.40 -11.13 -14.77
CA VAL A 38 -68.10 -10.48 -13.49
C VAL A 38 -69.02 -9.26 -13.33
N ASP A 39 -69.95 -9.30 -12.36
CA ASP A 39 -70.92 -8.23 -12.10
C ASP A 39 -70.29 -7.07 -11.33
N SER A 40 -69.51 -7.39 -10.29
CA SER A 40 -68.71 -6.43 -9.55
C SER A 40 -67.31 -6.95 -9.27
N LEU A 41 -66.36 -6.02 -9.19
CA LEU A 41 -65.01 -6.24 -8.70
C LEU A 41 -64.70 -5.05 -7.79
N THR A 42 -64.49 -5.30 -6.50
CA THR A 42 -64.29 -4.28 -5.48
C THR A 42 -62.99 -4.53 -4.74
N LEU A 43 -62.23 -3.46 -4.49
CA LEU A 43 -61.05 -3.48 -3.65
C LEU A 43 -61.42 -2.98 -2.25
N ASP A 44 -60.80 -3.54 -1.21
CA ASP A 44 -60.91 -3.03 0.16
C ASP A 44 -60.28 -1.64 0.32
N LYS A 45 -59.29 -1.32 -0.51
CA LYS A 45 -58.69 0.02 -0.66
C LYS A 45 -58.24 0.28 -2.10
N THR A 46 -58.34 1.53 -2.52
CA THR A 46 -57.93 2.00 -3.86
C THR A 46 -56.68 2.88 -3.84
N ARG A 47 -56.11 3.09 -2.66
CA ARG A 47 -54.92 3.90 -2.42
C ARG A 47 -54.03 3.20 -1.39
N VAL A 48 -52.72 3.19 -1.66
CA VAL A 48 -51.68 2.66 -0.77
C VAL A 48 -50.58 3.70 -0.63
N VAL A 49 -50.38 4.21 0.58
CA VAL A 49 -49.30 5.15 0.91
C VAL A 49 -48.09 4.38 1.43
N LEU A 50 -46.96 4.54 0.74
CA LEU A 50 -45.69 3.97 1.17
C LEU A 50 -45.17 4.66 2.44
N PRO A 51 -44.43 3.95 3.30
CA PRO A 51 -43.80 4.56 4.47
C PRO A 51 -42.80 5.65 4.08
N CYS A 52 -42.56 6.57 5.03
CA CYS A 52 -41.49 7.56 4.92
C CYS A 52 -40.12 6.88 4.72
N ARG A 53 -39.22 7.57 4.01
CA ARG A 53 -37.87 7.05 3.72
C ARG A 53 -37.05 6.97 5.01
N PRO A 54 -36.04 6.07 5.10
CA PRO A 54 -35.09 6.08 6.20
C PRO A 54 -34.51 7.49 6.43
N GLY A 55 -34.55 7.98 7.68
CA GLY A 55 -34.14 9.34 8.03
C GLY A 55 -35.28 10.38 8.08
N THR A 56 -36.52 9.97 7.79
CA THR A 56 -37.71 10.82 7.91
C THR A 56 -38.82 10.14 8.73
N LYS A 57 -39.70 10.94 9.36
CA LYS A 57 -40.88 10.45 10.07
C LYS A 57 -42.15 11.10 9.53
N ALA A 58 -43.22 10.33 9.47
CA ALA A 58 -44.53 10.87 9.09
C ALA A 58 -45.04 11.85 10.15
N GLN A 59 -45.53 13.01 9.71
CA GLN A 59 -46.21 13.98 10.56
C GLN A 59 -47.62 13.43 10.90
N GLY A 60 -47.69 12.54 11.90
CA GLY A 60 -48.92 11.87 12.34
C GLY A 60 -49.05 10.40 11.93
N GLU A 61 -50.23 9.81 12.18
CA GLU A 61 -50.57 8.46 11.77
C GLU A 61 -51.13 8.47 10.34
N GLY A 62 -50.47 7.81 9.38
CA GLY A 62 -51.02 7.74 8.01
C GLY A 62 -50.05 7.39 6.88
N CYS A 63 -48.76 7.19 7.15
CA CYS A 63 -47.79 6.79 6.14
C CYS A 63 -47.13 5.46 6.50
N ASN A 64 -47.88 4.36 6.34
CA ASN A 64 -47.38 2.99 6.27
C ASN A 64 -48.55 2.03 5.96
N ASP A 65 -49.22 2.23 4.83
CA ASP A 65 -50.34 1.36 4.49
C ASP A 65 -49.85 -0.06 4.19
N SER A 66 -50.64 -1.06 4.59
CA SER A 66 -50.40 -2.43 4.15
C SER A 66 -50.38 -2.48 2.62
N ARG A 67 -49.38 -3.14 2.05
CA ARG A 67 -49.22 -3.27 0.59
C ARG A 67 -50.02 -4.43 -0.02
N THR A 68 -50.81 -5.12 0.80
CA THR A 68 -51.73 -6.16 0.36
C THR A 68 -53.14 -5.60 0.29
N ILE A 69 -53.79 -5.77 -0.86
CA ILE A 69 -55.15 -5.30 -1.16
C ILE A 69 -56.06 -6.51 -1.36
N ARG A 70 -57.21 -6.55 -0.72
CA ARG A 70 -58.20 -7.60 -0.96
C ARG A 70 -59.14 -7.21 -2.09
N ALA A 71 -59.17 -8.04 -3.13
CA ALA A 71 -60.10 -7.92 -4.24
C ALA A 71 -61.21 -8.95 -4.13
N LYS A 72 -62.46 -8.51 -4.21
CA LYS A 72 -63.66 -9.37 -4.18
C LYS A 72 -64.48 -9.19 -5.45
N ALA A 73 -64.81 -10.30 -6.09
CA ALA A 73 -65.61 -10.33 -7.30
C ALA A 73 -66.99 -10.96 -7.04
N THR A 74 -67.98 -10.58 -7.86
CA THR A 74 -69.26 -11.31 -7.96
C THR A 74 -69.49 -11.71 -9.41
N ILE A 75 -70.11 -12.88 -9.62
CA ILE A 75 -70.34 -13.45 -10.94
C ILE A 75 -71.79 -13.89 -11.11
N SER A 76 -72.34 -13.74 -12.30
CA SER A 76 -73.66 -14.24 -12.70
C SER A 76 -73.63 -14.79 -14.13
N GLY A 77 -74.66 -15.56 -14.49
CA GLY A 77 -74.84 -16.17 -15.80
C GLY A 77 -75.13 -17.68 -15.73
N GLY A 78 -75.51 -18.29 -16.85
CA GLY A 78 -75.76 -19.73 -16.94
C GLY A 78 -74.52 -20.61 -16.70
N GLY A 79 -73.31 -20.06 -16.86
CA GLY A 79 -72.03 -20.75 -16.74
C GLY A 79 -71.38 -20.76 -15.34
N VAL A 80 -72.04 -20.24 -14.29
CA VAL A 80 -71.44 -20.08 -12.95
C VAL A 80 -71.07 -21.41 -12.29
N LYS A 81 -71.83 -22.48 -12.52
CA LYS A 81 -71.58 -23.77 -11.87
C LYS A 81 -70.29 -24.40 -12.39
N GLY A 82 -69.30 -24.56 -11.52
CA GLY A 82 -67.97 -25.07 -11.87
C GLY A 82 -67.06 -24.05 -12.55
N SER A 83 -67.41 -22.76 -12.47
CA SER A 83 -66.56 -21.69 -12.96
C SER A 83 -65.38 -21.40 -12.03
N ARG A 84 -64.37 -20.69 -12.56
CA ARG A 84 -63.25 -20.15 -11.80
C ARG A 84 -62.97 -18.71 -12.22
N LEU A 85 -62.28 -17.98 -11.37
CA LEU A 85 -61.78 -16.65 -11.69
C LEU A 85 -60.29 -16.71 -12.04
N GLU A 86 -59.90 -15.98 -13.07
CA GLU A 86 -58.49 -15.76 -13.43
C GLU A 86 -58.17 -14.27 -13.34
N ALA A 87 -57.06 -13.95 -12.69
CA ALA A 87 -56.61 -12.60 -12.40
C ALA A 87 -55.34 -12.27 -13.19
N VAL A 88 -55.32 -11.09 -13.81
CA VAL A 88 -54.15 -10.53 -14.50
C VAL A 88 -53.86 -9.16 -13.89
N VAL A 89 -52.61 -8.93 -13.48
CA VAL A 89 -52.17 -7.68 -12.85
C VAL A 89 -51.12 -6.98 -13.69
N SER A 90 -51.11 -5.65 -13.67
CA SER A 90 -50.05 -4.85 -14.30
C SER A 90 -48.77 -4.76 -13.45
N GLY A 91 -48.84 -5.15 -12.18
CA GLY A 91 -47.74 -5.19 -11.21
C GLY A 91 -48.15 -5.92 -9.94
N GLY A 92 -47.16 -6.39 -9.17
CA GLY A 92 -47.36 -7.21 -7.99
C GLY A 92 -47.75 -8.66 -8.30
N ARG A 93 -48.31 -9.33 -7.30
CA ARG A 93 -48.72 -10.75 -7.38
C ARG A 93 -50.07 -10.96 -6.71
N THR A 94 -50.89 -11.85 -7.26
CA THR A 94 -52.16 -12.25 -6.64
C THR A 94 -52.05 -13.63 -6.01
N THR A 95 -52.69 -13.79 -4.85
CA THR A 95 -52.88 -15.08 -4.18
C THR A 95 -54.37 -15.30 -4.03
N LYS A 96 -54.87 -16.46 -4.48
CA LYS A 96 -56.29 -16.80 -4.36
C LYS A 96 -56.62 -17.10 -2.88
N VAL A 97 -57.60 -16.39 -2.34
CA VAL A 97 -58.08 -16.55 -0.95
C VAL A 97 -59.33 -17.42 -0.91
N SER A 98 -60.24 -17.22 -1.87
CA SER A 98 -61.43 -18.04 -2.07
C SER A 98 -61.81 -18.05 -3.55
N ASP A 99 -62.91 -18.70 -3.93
CA ASP A 99 -63.37 -18.74 -5.32
C ASP A 99 -63.72 -17.36 -5.90
N LEU A 100 -63.98 -16.38 -5.04
CA LEU A 100 -64.39 -15.02 -5.43
C LEU A 100 -63.45 -13.93 -4.88
N GLU A 101 -62.38 -14.29 -4.19
CA GLU A 101 -61.49 -13.34 -3.52
C GLU A 101 -60.01 -13.62 -3.76
N PHE A 102 -59.24 -12.54 -3.94
CA PHE A 102 -57.79 -12.54 -4.11
C PHE A 102 -57.14 -11.52 -3.20
N ASP A 103 -55.99 -11.88 -2.62
CA ASP A 103 -55.08 -10.91 -2.02
C ASP A 103 -54.08 -10.48 -3.11
N TRP A 104 -53.98 -9.19 -3.36
CA TRP A 104 -53.10 -8.56 -4.34
C TRP A 104 -51.96 -7.85 -3.61
N ASP A 105 -50.76 -8.41 -3.71
CA ASP A 105 -49.55 -7.92 -3.06
C ASP A 105 -48.73 -7.02 -4.02
N LEU A 106 -48.49 -5.79 -3.59
CA LEU A 106 -47.71 -4.76 -4.28
C LEU A 106 -46.38 -4.46 -3.55
N ALA A 107 -45.86 -5.38 -2.75
CA ALA A 107 -44.66 -5.16 -1.94
C ALA A 107 -43.44 -4.62 -2.72
N SER A 108 -43.22 -5.09 -3.94
CA SER A 108 -42.06 -4.70 -4.77
C SER A 108 -42.34 -3.58 -5.76
N GLU A 109 -43.52 -2.97 -5.70
CA GLU A 109 -43.97 -1.99 -6.67
C GLU A 109 -43.58 -0.56 -6.28
N MET A 110 -43.13 0.21 -7.26
CA MET A 110 -42.82 1.63 -7.10
C MET A 110 -44.11 2.47 -7.13
N PRO A 111 -44.07 3.75 -6.71
CA PRO A 111 -45.21 4.64 -6.84
C PRO A 111 -45.72 4.74 -8.29
N GLY A 112 -47.01 4.53 -8.47
CA GLY A 112 -47.66 4.42 -9.77
C GLY A 112 -49.06 3.84 -9.67
N THR A 113 -49.78 3.85 -10.80
CA THR A 113 -51.12 3.27 -10.89
C THR A 113 -51.04 1.85 -11.44
N TYR A 114 -51.62 0.91 -10.71
CA TYR A 114 -51.63 -0.50 -11.05
C TYR A 114 -53.05 -0.98 -11.31
N THR A 115 -53.23 -1.94 -12.21
CA THR A 115 -54.54 -2.50 -12.56
C THR A 115 -54.61 -3.98 -12.26
N LEU A 116 -55.78 -4.42 -11.81
CA LEU A 116 -56.17 -5.82 -11.62
C LEU A 116 -57.38 -6.09 -12.51
N THR A 117 -57.23 -7.02 -13.44
CA THR A 117 -58.32 -7.50 -14.30
C THR A 117 -58.69 -8.91 -13.89
N VAL A 118 -59.97 -9.12 -13.57
CA VAL A 118 -60.52 -10.43 -13.23
C VAL A 118 -61.49 -10.86 -14.31
N ALA A 119 -61.27 -12.04 -14.87
CA ALA A 119 -62.14 -12.68 -15.85
C ALA A 119 -62.77 -13.94 -15.27
N ALA A 120 -64.06 -14.15 -15.56
CA ALA A 120 -64.76 -15.38 -15.21
C ALA A 120 -64.55 -16.43 -16.32
N VAL A 121 -64.20 -17.65 -15.94
CA VAL A 121 -63.96 -18.77 -16.85
C VAL A 121 -64.93 -19.90 -16.51
N ASP A 122 -65.71 -20.35 -17.50
CA ASP A 122 -66.66 -21.45 -17.29
C ASP A 122 -65.96 -22.81 -17.08
N LYS A 123 -66.74 -23.84 -16.75
CA LYS A 123 -66.24 -25.21 -16.54
C LYS A 123 -65.53 -25.81 -17.77
N ASP A 124 -65.83 -25.30 -18.97
CA ASP A 124 -65.27 -25.77 -20.23
C ASP A 124 -64.01 -24.98 -20.62
N GLY A 125 -63.59 -24.01 -19.79
CA GLY A 125 -62.41 -23.18 -20.03
C GLY A 125 -62.66 -21.97 -20.94
N ARG A 126 -63.91 -21.61 -21.22
CA ARG A 126 -64.23 -20.43 -22.04
C ARG A 126 -64.30 -19.18 -21.16
N TYR A 127 -63.65 -18.11 -21.62
CA TYR A 127 -63.70 -16.81 -20.96
C TYR A 127 -65.05 -16.13 -21.20
N GLY A 128 -65.63 -15.63 -20.11
CA GLY A 128 -66.80 -14.75 -20.10
C GLY A 128 -66.41 -13.28 -19.99
N GLY A 129 -67.28 -12.46 -19.39
CA GLY A 129 -67.01 -11.06 -19.14
C GLY A 129 -65.92 -10.83 -18.07
N SER A 130 -65.14 -9.76 -18.21
CA SER A 130 -64.11 -9.34 -17.25
C SER A 130 -64.38 -7.95 -16.69
N LYS A 131 -63.82 -7.66 -15.51
CA LYS A 131 -63.75 -6.31 -14.95
C LYS A 131 -62.33 -5.95 -14.55
N THR A 132 -62.02 -4.67 -14.69
CA THR A 132 -60.72 -4.09 -14.31
C THR A 132 -60.93 -3.03 -13.25
N VAL A 133 -60.09 -3.06 -12.22
CA VAL A 133 -60.00 -2.06 -11.17
C VAL A 133 -58.57 -1.55 -11.07
N SER A 134 -58.39 -0.35 -10.52
CA SER A 134 -57.09 0.30 -10.37
C SER A 134 -56.84 0.68 -8.91
N VAL A 135 -55.57 0.66 -8.52
CA VAL A 135 -55.08 1.17 -7.24
C VAL A 135 -53.92 2.13 -7.51
N ASN A 136 -53.85 3.21 -6.73
CA ASN A 136 -52.72 4.12 -6.77
C ASN A 136 -51.76 3.85 -5.60
N VAL A 137 -50.50 3.57 -5.93
CA VAL A 137 -49.41 3.49 -4.96
C VAL A 137 -48.72 4.84 -4.94
N GLU A 138 -48.74 5.52 -3.80
CA GLU A 138 -48.26 6.89 -3.66
C GLU A 138 -47.14 6.97 -2.61
N ARG A 139 -46.26 7.98 -2.76
CA ARG A 139 -45.33 8.33 -1.68
C ARG A 139 -46.06 9.15 -0.62
N CYS A 140 -45.63 9.01 0.63
CA CYS A 140 -46.00 9.94 1.68
C CYS A 140 -45.51 11.36 1.34
N VAL A 141 -46.37 12.37 1.53
CA VAL A 141 -46.09 13.78 1.20
C VAL A 141 -45.79 14.61 2.46
N TYR A 142 -46.01 14.05 3.65
CA TYR A 142 -45.84 14.71 4.95
C TYR A 142 -44.74 14.04 5.79
N CYS A 143 -43.59 13.80 5.17
CA CYS A 143 -42.42 13.27 5.88
C CYS A 143 -41.58 14.44 6.40
N GLU A 144 -41.46 14.55 7.72
CA GLU A 144 -40.53 15.47 8.37
C GLU A 144 -39.14 14.81 8.46
N HIS A 145 -38.11 15.59 8.13
CA HIS A 145 -36.73 15.19 8.37
C HIS A 145 -36.43 15.21 9.87
N PHE A 146 -35.75 14.18 10.37
CA PHE A 146 -35.00 14.34 11.60
C PHE A 146 -33.77 15.20 11.30
N ASP A 147 -33.54 16.25 12.10
CA ASP A 147 -32.32 17.07 12.13
C ASP A 147 -31.11 16.24 12.65
N VAL A 148 -30.78 15.14 11.97
CA VAL A 148 -29.63 14.31 12.34
C VAL A 148 -28.82 14.05 11.09
N CYS A 149 -27.69 14.76 10.98
CA CYS A 149 -26.71 14.45 9.96
C CYS A 149 -26.16 13.04 10.18
N PRO A 150 -25.97 12.26 9.10
CA PRO A 150 -25.36 10.95 9.22
C PRO A 150 -23.91 11.10 9.67
N THR A 151 -23.45 10.14 10.46
CA THR A 151 -22.03 10.02 10.80
C THR A 151 -21.40 9.05 9.80
N ILE A 152 -20.36 9.51 9.12
CA ILE A 152 -19.57 8.71 8.19
C ILE A 152 -18.23 8.44 8.87
N SER A 153 -17.85 7.18 8.96
CA SER A 153 -16.54 6.75 9.47
C SER A 153 -15.90 5.82 8.46
N ILE A 154 -14.60 5.98 8.24
CA ILE A 154 -13.82 5.10 7.38
C ILE A 154 -12.82 4.38 8.27
N TYR A 155 -12.68 3.08 8.05
CA TYR A 155 -11.69 2.24 8.68
C TYR A 155 -10.68 1.83 7.62
N GLY A 156 -9.41 2.15 7.88
CA GLY A 156 -8.28 1.71 7.08
C GLY A 156 -7.71 0.38 7.57
N PRO A 157 -6.58 -0.04 6.99
CA PRO A 157 -5.86 -1.23 7.47
C PRO A 157 -5.37 -1.02 8.91
N LEU A 158 -5.46 -2.08 9.72
CA LEU A 158 -5.06 -2.05 11.15
C LEU A 158 -3.54 -1.95 11.34
N SER A 159 -2.77 -2.35 10.33
CA SER A 159 -1.31 -2.31 10.30
C SER A 159 -0.85 -1.71 8.98
N PRO A 160 0.39 -1.18 8.92
CA PRO A 160 0.98 -0.80 7.65
C PRO A 160 0.97 -1.98 6.66
N VAL A 161 0.74 -1.67 5.38
CA VAL A 161 0.64 -2.66 4.30
C VAL A 161 1.98 -2.70 3.57
N GLU A 162 2.48 -3.90 3.27
CA GLU A 162 3.71 -4.06 2.49
C GLU A 162 3.53 -3.54 1.06
N GLU A 163 4.58 -2.94 0.50
CA GLU A 163 4.58 -2.49 -0.90
C GLU A 163 4.22 -3.64 -1.86
N GLY A 164 3.45 -3.32 -2.90
CA GLY A 164 2.98 -4.32 -3.87
C GLY A 164 1.78 -5.14 -3.39
N HIS A 165 1.37 -5.02 -2.13
CA HIS A 165 0.15 -5.62 -1.61
C HIS A 165 -1.05 -4.68 -1.67
N ASP A 166 -2.24 -5.28 -1.55
CA ASP A 166 -3.50 -4.58 -1.59
C ASP A 166 -3.89 -4.02 -0.21
N MET A 167 -4.34 -2.77 -0.21
CA MET A 167 -4.83 -2.05 0.97
C MET A 167 -6.36 -1.94 0.92
N THR A 168 -7.05 -2.22 2.02
CA THR A 168 -8.52 -2.20 2.08
C THR A 168 -9.02 -1.05 2.96
N PHE A 169 -10.01 -0.30 2.47
CA PHE A 169 -10.73 0.70 3.25
C PHE A 169 -12.22 0.35 3.30
N THR A 170 -12.85 0.51 4.46
CA THR A 170 -14.27 0.22 4.67
C THR A 170 -14.96 1.40 5.33
N ALA A 171 -16.07 1.86 4.74
CA ALA A 171 -16.91 2.90 5.30
C ALA A 171 -18.08 2.32 6.09
N SER A 172 -18.42 3.00 7.18
CA SER A 172 -19.64 2.80 7.96
C SER A 172 -20.42 4.11 7.99
N VAL A 173 -21.71 4.04 7.67
CA VAL A 173 -22.63 5.18 7.69
C VAL A 173 -23.75 4.87 8.66
N THR A 174 -23.90 5.71 9.68
CA THR A 174 -24.97 5.59 10.69
C THR A 174 -25.86 6.83 10.67
N GLY A 175 -27.16 6.66 10.89
CA GLY A 175 -28.12 7.77 10.84
C GLY A 175 -28.63 8.13 9.43
N GLY A 176 -28.31 7.31 8.42
CA GLY A 176 -28.79 7.47 7.05
C GLY A 176 -28.33 6.31 6.16
N SER A 177 -28.87 6.23 4.93
CA SER A 177 -28.45 5.26 3.90
C SER A 177 -27.96 6.02 2.67
N PRO A 178 -26.68 5.88 2.24
CA PRO A 178 -26.21 6.48 1.00
C PRO A 178 -26.92 5.91 -0.24
N ASP A 179 -27.15 6.74 -1.25
CA ASP A 179 -27.59 6.30 -2.59
C ASP A 179 -26.40 5.84 -3.44
N ALA A 180 -25.21 6.42 -3.21
CA ALA A 180 -23.97 6.04 -3.90
C ALA A 180 -22.72 6.32 -3.05
N TYR A 181 -21.66 5.54 -3.30
CA TYR A 181 -20.33 5.69 -2.71
C TYR A 181 -19.33 6.11 -3.80
N ASN A 182 -18.74 7.29 -3.68
CA ASN A 182 -17.72 7.78 -4.60
C ASN A 182 -16.37 7.84 -3.89
N TRP A 183 -15.51 6.87 -4.18
CA TRP A 183 -14.18 6.79 -3.59
C TRP A 183 -13.12 7.46 -4.46
N THR A 184 -12.21 8.16 -3.79
CA THR A 184 -10.97 8.70 -4.36
C THR A 184 -9.79 8.34 -3.46
N VAL A 185 -8.59 8.24 -4.03
CA VAL A 185 -7.36 7.92 -3.32
C VAL A 185 -6.26 8.92 -3.67
N SER A 186 -5.42 9.29 -2.70
CA SER A 186 -4.29 10.19 -2.93
C SER A 186 -3.15 9.57 -3.74
N ALA A 187 -2.98 8.25 -3.66
CA ALA A 187 -1.99 7.46 -4.36
C ALA A 187 -2.45 6.00 -4.53
N GLY A 188 -1.80 5.25 -5.42
CA GLY A 188 -2.20 3.88 -5.75
C GLY A 188 -3.35 3.84 -6.76
N THR A 189 -3.97 2.67 -6.92
CA THR A 189 -5.10 2.48 -7.85
C THR A 189 -6.19 1.65 -7.20
N ILE A 190 -7.44 2.13 -7.26
CA ILE A 190 -8.59 1.34 -6.80
C ILE A 190 -8.81 0.20 -7.79
N VAL A 191 -8.57 -1.04 -7.35
CA VAL A 191 -8.69 -2.23 -8.19
C VAL A 191 -10.07 -2.87 -8.09
N SER A 192 -10.79 -2.65 -6.98
CA SER A 192 -12.17 -3.12 -6.83
C SER A 192 -12.95 -2.34 -5.78
N GLY A 193 -14.27 -2.50 -5.78
CA GLY A 193 -15.16 -1.99 -4.73
C GLY A 193 -15.71 -0.57 -4.94
N GLN A 194 -15.43 0.06 -6.09
CA GLN A 194 -16.01 1.38 -6.40
C GLN A 194 -17.54 1.31 -6.42
N GLY A 195 -18.21 2.34 -5.90
CA GLY A 195 -19.67 2.32 -5.73
C GLY A 195 -20.17 1.51 -4.54
N THR A 196 -19.28 0.90 -3.75
CA THR A 196 -19.65 0.07 -2.58
C THR A 196 -19.04 0.62 -1.28
N PRO A 197 -19.48 0.13 -0.09
CA PRO A 197 -18.91 0.56 1.19
C PRO A 197 -17.44 0.18 1.41
N THR A 198 -16.87 -0.72 0.61
CA THR A 198 -15.50 -1.22 0.78
C THR A 198 -14.75 -1.13 -0.53
N ILE A 199 -13.53 -0.59 -0.51
CA ILE A 199 -12.63 -0.55 -1.67
C ILE A 199 -11.32 -1.28 -1.38
N VAL A 200 -10.72 -1.79 -2.45
CA VAL A 200 -9.36 -2.34 -2.45
C VAL A 200 -8.49 -1.48 -3.34
N VAL A 201 -7.35 -1.05 -2.79
CA VAL A 201 -6.38 -0.15 -3.41
C VAL A 201 -5.06 -0.89 -3.56
N GLN A 202 -4.59 -1.06 -4.79
CA GLN A 202 -3.30 -1.67 -5.05
C GLN A 202 -2.19 -0.65 -4.81
N THR A 203 -1.18 -1.05 -4.02
CA THR A 203 0.03 -0.26 -3.79
C THR A 203 1.14 -0.69 -4.74
N GLY A 204 1.96 0.26 -5.20
CA GLY A 204 3.08 0.00 -6.12
C GLY A 204 4.44 -0.06 -5.40
N PRO A 205 5.49 -0.61 -6.04
CA PRO A 205 6.85 -0.68 -5.46
C PRO A 205 7.50 0.68 -5.18
N ALA A 206 7.03 1.75 -5.84
CA ALA A 206 7.53 3.10 -5.61
C ALA A 206 6.84 3.80 -4.42
N MET A 207 5.94 3.11 -3.70
CA MET A 207 5.12 3.68 -2.64
C MET A 207 5.63 3.38 -1.23
N SER A 208 6.77 2.71 -1.09
CA SER A 208 7.42 2.47 0.20
C SER A 208 7.66 3.77 0.98
N GLY A 209 7.23 3.80 2.25
CA GLY A 209 7.32 4.97 3.12
C GLY A 209 6.31 6.08 2.80
N MET A 210 5.41 5.88 1.83
CA MET A 210 4.32 6.81 1.53
C MET A 210 3.06 6.45 2.32
N SER A 211 2.15 7.42 2.42
CA SER A 211 0.80 7.21 2.94
C SER A 211 -0.24 7.30 1.83
N VAL A 212 -1.28 6.48 1.95
CA VAL A 212 -2.43 6.47 1.04
C VAL A 212 -3.65 6.93 1.81
N THR A 213 -4.21 8.08 1.41
CA THR A 213 -5.44 8.62 1.99
C THR A 213 -6.59 8.26 1.07
N ALA A 214 -7.55 7.49 1.58
CA ALA A 214 -8.81 7.23 0.91
C ALA A 214 -9.84 8.26 1.37
N THR A 215 -10.50 8.91 0.42
CA THR A 215 -11.57 9.87 0.68
C THR A 215 -12.85 9.34 0.04
N LEU A 216 -13.88 9.20 0.86
CA LEU A 216 -15.22 8.84 0.43
C LEU A 216 -16.10 10.08 0.40
N GLU A 217 -16.79 10.28 -0.71
CA GLU A 217 -17.94 11.16 -0.83
C GLU A 217 -19.20 10.32 -1.01
N VAL A 218 -20.20 10.53 -0.17
CA VAL A 218 -21.49 9.84 -0.27
C VAL A 218 -22.55 10.76 -0.86
N ALA A 219 -23.28 10.25 -1.84
CA ALA A 219 -24.43 10.95 -2.38
C ALA A 219 -25.71 10.48 -1.68
N ASN A 220 -26.52 11.42 -1.23
CA ASN A 220 -27.91 11.18 -0.87
C ASN A 220 -28.73 12.45 -1.14
N ALA A 221 -29.81 12.32 -1.92
CA ALA A 221 -30.64 13.47 -2.31
C ALA A 221 -31.56 13.97 -1.19
N ASP A 222 -31.78 13.14 -0.17
CA ASP A 222 -32.68 13.39 0.95
C ASP A 222 -31.93 13.89 2.20
N TRP A 223 -30.60 13.92 2.23
CA TRP A 223 -29.85 14.50 3.35
C TRP A 223 -29.87 16.02 3.28
N MET A 224 -29.93 16.67 4.45
CA MET A 224 -29.78 18.13 4.56
C MET A 224 -28.54 18.60 3.81
N ILE A 225 -28.67 19.74 3.14
CA ILE A 225 -27.59 20.31 2.32
C ILE A 225 -26.36 20.69 3.15
N GLU A 226 -26.55 20.94 4.44
CA GLU A 226 -25.51 21.36 5.38
C GLU A 226 -24.72 20.19 6.00
N CYS A 227 -25.16 18.94 5.80
CA CYS A 227 -24.46 17.80 6.37
C CYS A 227 -23.14 17.52 5.64
N THR A 228 -22.09 17.21 6.41
CA THR A 228 -20.82 16.73 5.84
C THR A 228 -21.02 15.39 5.15
N ARG A 229 -20.68 15.33 3.85
CA ARG A 229 -20.84 14.14 3.00
C ARG A 229 -19.53 13.43 2.69
N THR A 230 -18.45 13.86 3.33
CA THR A 230 -17.10 13.39 3.05
C THR A 230 -16.44 12.90 4.32
N ALA A 231 -15.72 11.79 4.22
CA ALA A 231 -14.81 11.31 5.25
C ALA A 231 -13.51 10.83 4.60
N SER A 232 -12.43 10.81 5.37
CA SER A 232 -11.13 10.35 4.92
C SER A 232 -10.44 9.52 5.98
N GLU A 233 -9.63 8.55 5.56
CA GLU A 233 -8.78 7.73 6.42
C GLU A 233 -7.45 7.45 5.70
N THR A 234 -6.38 7.21 6.46
CA THR A 234 -5.03 7.06 5.90
C THR A 234 -4.39 5.74 6.31
N GLY A 235 -3.99 4.96 5.31
CA GLY A 235 -3.13 3.79 5.49
C GLY A 235 -1.67 4.11 5.18
N PHE A 236 -0.76 3.34 5.77
CA PHE A 236 0.68 3.48 5.54
C PHE A 236 1.21 2.31 4.71
N VAL A 237 2.10 2.61 3.78
CA VAL A 237 2.81 1.59 3.00
C VAL A 237 4.22 1.43 3.55
N VAL A 238 4.55 0.23 4.00
CA VAL A 238 5.91 -0.13 4.41
C VAL A 238 6.58 -0.87 3.27
N GLY A 239 7.85 -0.55 3.01
CA GLY A 239 8.63 -1.36 2.08
C GLY A 239 8.90 -2.73 2.69
N ASN A 240 9.18 -3.71 1.83
CA ASN A 240 9.83 -4.93 2.30
C ASN A 240 11.29 -4.59 2.62
N HIS A 241 11.50 -3.98 3.78
CA HIS A 241 12.78 -3.43 4.21
C HIS A 241 13.70 -4.58 4.67
N SER A 242 14.35 -5.25 3.72
CA SER A 242 15.38 -6.24 4.00
C SER A 242 16.76 -5.71 3.66
N ALA A 243 17.72 -5.94 4.56
CA ALA A 243 19.13 -5.76 4.22
C ALA A 243 19.52 -6.88 3.25
N ARG A 244 20.03 -6.52 2.07
CA ARG A 244 20.52 -7.51 1.09
C ARG A 244 22.03 -7.49 0.98
N LEU A 245 22.62 -8.67 0.93
CA LEU A 245 24.02 -8.85 0.59
C LEU A 245 24.18 -8.63 -0.92
N VAL A 246 24.97 -7.63 -1.30
CA VAL A 246 25.29 -7.32 -2.69
C VAL A 246 26.49 -8.12 -3.16
N ASP A 247 27.55 -8.12 -2.36
CA ASP A 247 28.80 -8.79 -2.71
C ASP A 247 29.53 -9.24 -1.44
N GLU A 248 30.29 -10.33 -1.57
CA GLU A 248 31.19 -10.87 -0.56
C GLU A 248 32.46 -11.39 -1.21
N PHE A 249 33.61 -10.95 -0.71
CA PHE A 249 34.89 -11.38 -1.25
C PHE A 249 35.99 -11.39 -0.18
N ARG A 250 37.00 -12.23 -0.41
CA ARG A 250 38.17 -12.31 0.45
C ARG A 250 38.99 -11.02 0.34
N THR A 251 39.39 -10.47 1.48
CA THR A 251 40.22 -9.26 1.64
C THR A 251 41.72 -9.57 1.74
N ALA A 252 42.10 -10.80 2.10
CA ALA A 252 43.53 -11.17 2.23
C ALA A 252 44.24 -11.30 0.87
N GLY A 253 45.44 -10.70 0.77
CA GLY A 253 46.33 -10.74 -0.39
C GLY A 253 46.48 -9.39 -1.11
N SER A 254 47.16 -9.36 -2.27
CA SER A 254 47.33 -8.19 -3.15
C SER A 254 46.07 -7.89 -3.99
N ASN A 255 44.89 -7.93 -3.38
CA ASN A 255 43.58 -7.85 -4.06
C ASN A 255 42.97 -6.44 -4.07
N CYS A 256 43.77 -5.42 -3.79
CA CYS A 256 43.26 -4.07 -3.59
C CYS A 256 42.48 -3.54 -4.80
N GLU A 257 43.03 -3.70 -6.01
CA GLU A 257 42.42 -3.27 -7.27
C GLU A 257 41.04 -3.92 -7.48
N GLU A 258 40.95 -5.22 -7.26
CA GLU A 258 39.71 -5.97 -7.41
C GLU A 258 38.64 -5.42 -6.47
N GLY A 259 38.98 -5.21 -5.20
CA GLY A 259 38.01 -4.71 -4.26
C GLY A 259 37.64 -3.23 -4.47
N PHE A 260 38.45 -2.44 -5.19
CA PHE A 260 38.05 -1.11 -5.66
C PHE A 260 37.09 -1.17 -6.84
N ALA A 261 37.28 -2.09 -7.78
CA ALA A 261 36.33 -2.31 -8.86
C ALA A 261 34.97 -2.80 -8.34
N ARG A 262 34.97 -3.69 -7.34
CA ARG A 262 33.74 -4.12 -6.65
C ARG A 262 33.07 -2.97 -5.89
N LEU A 263 33.86 -2.11 -5.24
CA LEU A 263 33.33 -0.92 -4.58
C LEU A 263 32.69 0.04 -5.60
N ASP A 264 33.28 0.25 -6.78
CA ASP A 264 32.66 1.07 -7.83
C ASP A 264 31.28 0.52 -8.24
N ALA A 265 31.16 -0.80 -8.44
CA ALA A 265 29.88 -1.44 -8.75
C ALA A 265 28.84 -1.20 -7.63
N PHE A 266 29.26 -1.34 -6.37
CA PHE A 266 28.42 -1.09 -5.21
C PHE A 266 27.98 0.39 -5.10
N LEU A 267 28.88 1.33 -5.38
CA LEU A 267 28.55 2.77 -5.37
C LEU A 267 27.56 3.15 -6.48
N ILE A 268 27.65 2.53 -7.67
CA ILE A 268 26.65 2.68 -8.75
C ILE A 268 25.28 2.20 -8.28
N GLU A 269 25.24 1.08 -7.58
CA GLU A 269 23.99 0.53 -7.07
C GLU A 269 23.34 1.43 -6.01
N LEU A 270 24.14 2.02 -5.12
CA LEU A 270 23.68 3.07 -4.20
C LEU A 270 23.21 4.33 -4.95
N GLN A 271 23.80 4.71 -6.08
CA GLN A 271 23.30 5.84 -6.88
C GLN A 271 21.92 5.56 -7.47
N ASN A 272 21.68 4.33 -7.93
CA ASN A 272 20.38 3.91 -8.46
C ASN A 272 19.30 3.81 -7.37
N ASN A 273 19.69 3.66 -6.10
CA ASN A 273 18.79 3.55 -4.96
C ASN A 273 19.10 4.67 -3.93
N PRO A 274 18.61 5.91 -4.16
CA PRO A 274 19.03 7.09 -3.38
C PRO A 274 18.62 7.04 -1.90
N ASN A 275 17.57 6.28 -1.56
CA ASN A 275 17.07 6.15 -0.20
C ASN A 275 17.80 5.05 0.60
N ASP A 276 18.54 4.16 -0.06
CA ASP A 276 19.24 3.07 0.61
C ASP A 276 20.56 3.56 1.25
N GLN A 277 20.93 2.90 2.33
CA GLN A 277 22.22 3.03 3.00
C GLN A 277 23.12 1.86 2.62
N GLY A 278 24.39 2.15 2.35
CA GLY A 278 25.41 1.13 2.18
C GLY A 278 25.99 0.74 3.53
N VAL A 279 26.08 -0.55 3.82
CA VAL A 279 26.82 -1.07 4.98
C VAL A 279 27.96 -1.95 4.49
N ILE A 280 29.18 -1.62 4.90
CA ILE A 280 30.39 -2.38 4.58
C ILE A 280 30.89 -3.06 5.85
N ILE A 281 30.85 -4.39 5.87
CA ILE A 281 31.35 -5.19 6.99
C ILE A 281 32.76 -5.69 6.66
N LEU A 282 33.71 -5.43 7.56
CA LEU A 282 35.12 -5.74 7.36
C LEU A 282 35.60 -6.75 8.42
N TYR A 283 35.84 -7.98 7.99
CA TYR A 283 36.38 -9.03 8.85
C TYR A 283 37.90 -9.05 8.75
N SER A 284 38.57 -9.12 9.90
CA SER A 284 40.03 -9.14 9.97
C SER A 284 40.56 -10.57 10.05
N GLU A 285 41.74 -10.80 9.49
CA GLU A 285 42.41 -12.09 9.57
C GLU A 285 43.01 -12.32 10.96
N THR A 286 42.87 -13.53 11.52
CA THR A 286 43.45 -13.88 12.83
C THR A 286 44.97 -13.69 12.87
N ALA A 287 45.68 -13.99 11.78
CA ALA A 287 47.13 -13.79 11.67
C ALA A 287 47.53 -12.32 11.45
N ALA A 288 46.60 -11.48 10.96
CA ALA A 288 46.80 -10.05 10.76
C ALA A 288 45.60 -9.26 11.31
N PRO A 289 45.44 -9.12 12.63
CA PRO A 289 44.23 -8.58 13.26
C PRO A 289 43.90 -7.11 12.91
N ARG A 290 44.83 -6.41 12.25
CA ARG A 290 44.65 -5.01 11.80
C ARG A 290 44.16 -4.91 10.35
N SER A 291 44.08 -6.02 9.62
CA SER A 291 43.75 -6.06 8.19
C SER A 291 42.43 -5.37 7.85
N GLY A 292 41.37 -5.55 8.64
CA GLY A 292 40.08 -4.88 8.41
C GLY A 292 40.16 -3.37 8.56
N ARG A 293 40.98 -2.85 9.49
CA ARG A 293 41.17 -1.40 9.68
C ARG A 293 41.95 -0.77 8.53
N ILE A 294 43.02 -1.43 8.09
CA ILE A 294 43.78 -1.01 6.92
C ILE A 294 42.84 -0.97 5.71
N ARG A 295 42.02 -2.01 5.52
CA ARG A 295 41.04 -2.08 4.44
C ARG A 295 40.02 -0.94 4.51
N LYS A 296 39.50 -0.63 5.70
CA LYS A 296 38.58 0.49 5.92
C LYS A 296 39.16 1.79 5.40
N GLN A 297 40.42 2.09 5.74
CA GLN A 297 41.08 3.31 5.30
C GLN A 297 41.26 3.37 3.77
N GLN A 298 41.62 2.24 3.13
CA GLN A 298 41.71 2.15 1.67
C GLN A 298 40.35 2.49 1.03
N LEU A 299 39.26 1.88 1.51
CA LEU A 299 37.92 2.10 0.99
C LEU A 299 37.44 3.55 1.24
N VAL A 300 37.64 4.09 2.43
CA VAL A 300 37.28 5.49 2.75
C VAL A 300 38.00 6.47 1.83
N PHE A 301 39.31 6.28 1.63
CA PHE A 301 40.09 7.11 0.71
C PHE A 301 39.55 7.02 -0.72
N TYR A 302 39.23 5.81 -1.17
CA TYR A 302 38.70 5.56 -2.51
C TYR A 302 37.32 6.21 -2.71
N ILE A 303 36.38 6.04 -1.77
CA ILE A 303 35.06 6.70 -1.79
C ILE A 303 35.21 8.23 -1.90
N LYS A 304 36.12 8.80 -1.11
CA LYS A 304 36.42 10.23 -1.16
C LYS A 304 36.98 10.65 -2.53
N SER A 305 37.86 9.85 -3.13
CA SER A 305 38.41 10.11 -4.46
C SER A 305 37.34 10.07 -5.57
N ARG A 306 36.33 9.21 -5.41
CA ARG A 306 35.15 9.12 -6.27
C ARG A 306 34.13 10.25 -6.06
N LYS A 307 34.38 11.15 -5.08
CA LYS A 307 33.47 12.24 -4.67
C LYS A 307 32.08 11.73 -4.29
N PHE A 308 31.99 10.50 -3.81
CA PHE A 308 30.74 9.93 -3.32
C PHE A 308 30.46 10.42 -1.90
N ASP A 309 29.18 10.60 -1.57
CA ASP A 309 28.76 11.02 -0.23
C ASP A 309 29.04 9.93 0.80
N GLN A 310 30.03 10.16 1.65
CA GLN A 310 30.44 9.21 2.70
C GLN A 310 29.35 8.98 3.75
N THR A 311 28.39 9.90 3.90
CA THR A 311 27.29 9.72 4.87
C THR A 311 26.30 8.63 4.45
N ARG A 312 26.39 8.16 3.21
CA ARG A 312 25.59 7.04 2.68
C ARG A 312 26.24 5.67 2.87
N VAL A 313 27.42 5.61 3.48
CA VAL A 313 28.16 4.36 3.71
C VAL A 313 28.57 4.25 5.17
N THR A 314 28.12 3.20 5.83
CA THR A 314 28.49 2.86 7.20
C THR A 314 29.46 1.69 7.20
N PHE A 315 30.54 1.80 7.98
CA PHE A 315 31.53 0.73 8.15
C PHE A 315 31.32 0.03 9.49
N VAL A 316 31.21 -1.30 9.46
CA VAL A 316 31.07 -2.16 10.63
C VAL A 316 32.29 -3.07 10.75
N ASP A 317 32.90 -3.12 11.93
CA ASP A 317 34.00 -4.03 12.20
C ASP A 317 33.44 -5.43 12.47
N GLY A 318 33.85 -6.39 11.64
CA GLY A 318 33.54 -7.81 11.81
C GLY A 318 34.46 -8.49 12.83
N SER A 319 34.16 -9.75 13.11
CA SER A 319 34.98 -10.62 13.96
C SER A 319 36.32 -11.00 13.29
N LEU A 320 37.23 -11.60 14.06
CA LEU A 320 38.41 -12.27 13.52
C LEU A 320 38.02 -13.58 12.84
N MET A 321 38.63 -13.88 11.70
CA MET A 321 38.41 -15.15 11.00
C MET A 321 39.66 -15.60 10.24
N LYS A 322 39.70 -16.89 9.84
CA LYS A 322 40.72 -17.40 8.94
C LYS A 322 40.49 -16.86 7.52
N GLY A 323 41.31 -15.91 7.13
CA GLY A 323 41.20 -15.15 5.88
C GLY A 323 40.29 -13.94 6.04
N ALA A 324 40.85 -12.73 5.92
CA ALA A 324 40.06 -11.50 5.97
C ALA A 324 39.00 -11.47 4.85
N MET A 325 37.85 -10.85 5.12
CA MET A 325 36.69 -10.81 4.22
C MET A 325 36.02 -9.42 4.23
N THR A 326 35.44 -9.02 3.10
CA THR A 326 34.66 -7.79 2.97
C THR A 326 33.27 -8.17 2.46
N GLN A 327 32.24 -7.61 3.08
CA GLN A 327 30.85 -7.70 2.60
C GLN A 327 30.30 -6.32 2.30
N PHE A 328 29.56 -6.22 1.20
CA PHE A 328 28.78 -5.04 0.84
C PHE A 328 27.30 -5.35 0.97
N TRP A 329 26.61 -4.53 1.77
CA TRP A 329 25.19 -4.67 2.04
C TRP A 329 24.46 -3.41 1.64
N MET A 330 23.27 -3.58 1.07
CA MET A 330 22.31 -2.49 0.90
C MET A 330 21.22 -2.64 1.94
N VAL A 331 20.94 -1.53 2.63
CA VAL A 331 19.97 -1.46 3.72
C VAL A 331 18.97 -0.38 3.38
N SER A 332 17.75 -0.80 3.05
CA SER A 332 16.66 0.14 2.79
C SER A 332 16.21 0.86 4.07
N PRO A 333 15.61 2.06 3.97
CA PRO A 333 15.14 2.80 5.13
C PRO A 333 14.25 1.94 6.05
N GLY A 334 14.53 1.89 7.34
CA GLY A 334 13.73 1.09 8.29
C GLY A 334 14.07 -0.41 8.35
N ALA A 335 14.96 -0.92 7.50
CA ALA A 335 15.51 -2.26 7.64
C ALA A 335 16.49 -2.33 8.82
N GLU A 336 16.58 -3.49 9.45
CA GLU A 336 17.62 -3.74 10.46
C GLU A 336 18.99 -3.82 9.79
N SER A 337 20.01 -3.23 10.41
CA SER A 337 21.40 -3.31 9.91
C SER A 337 21.88 -4.77 9.96
N PRO A 338 22.63 -5.24 8.94
CA PRO A 338 23.16 -6.59 8.94
C PRO A 338 24.07 -6.83 10.16
N VAL A 339 23.89 -7.98 10.79
CA VAL A 339 24.70 -8.40 11.94
C VAL A 339 25.96 -9.12 11.43
N PRO A 340 27.17 -8.68 11.83
CA PRO A 340 28.39 -9.39 11.47
C PRO A 340 28.39 -10.84 11.95
N VAL A 341 28.89 -11.74 11.11
CA VAL A 341 29.06 -13.15 11.45
C VAL A 341 30.02 -13.30 12.63
N VAL A 342 29.66 -14.17 13.58
CA VAL A 342 30.52 -14.48 14.74
C VAL A 342 31.67 -15.37 14.29
N GLY A 343 32.90 -14.91 14.52
CA GLY A 343 34.16 -15.58 14.14
C GLY A 343 34.97 -16.06 15.35
N GLU A 344 36.28 -16.22 15.17
CA GLU A 344 37.24 -16.74 16.18
C GLU A 344 37.48 -15.79 17.37
N GLY A 345 36.88 -14.60 17.37
CA GLY A 345 36.95 -13.64 18.47
C GLY A 345 36.78 -12.20 18.05
N ALA A 346 36.86 -11.28 19.01
CA ALA A 346 36.87 -9.84 18.76
C ALA A 346 38.27 -9.38 18.29
N VAL A 347 38.29 -8.35 17.44
CA VAL A 347 39.55 -7.70 17.04
C VAL A 347 40.24 -7.11 18.29
N PRO A 348 41.47 -7.51 18.63
CA PRO A 348 42.16 -7.02 19.82
C PRO A 348 42.40 -5.51 19.75
N ALA A 349 42.37 -4.86 20.91
CA ALA A 349 42.82 -3.48 21.04
C ALA A 349 44.28 -3.34 20.59
N VAL A 350 44.67 -2.14 20.13
CA VAL A 350 46.03 -1.89 19.65
C VAL A 350 47.01 -2.15 20.79
N VAL A 351 47.80 -3.23 20.68
CA VAL A 351 48.85 -3.52 21.67
C VAL A 351 49.97 -2.51 21.49
N VAL A 352 50.18 -1.67 22.51
CA VAL A 352 51.34 -0.76 22.59
C VAL A 352 52.55 -1.60 23.00
N PRO A 353 53.60 -1.70 22.16
CA PRO A 353 54.85 -2.32 22.58
C PRO A 353 55.40 -1.55 23.78
N ALA A 354 55.73 -2.23 24.88
CA ALA A 354 56.46 -1.67 26.02
C ALA A 354 57.94 -1.40 25.65
N ALA A 355 58.16 -0.69 24.54
CA ALA A 355 59.48 -0.44 23.99
C ALA A 355 60.12 0.73 24.74
N THR A 356 61.37 0.54 25.17
CA THR A 356 62.21 1.59 25.77
C THR A 356 63.05 2.34 24.74
N LYS A 357 62.99 1.92 23.48
CA LYS A 357 63.71 2.51 22.34
C LYS A 357 62.71 2.98 21.29
N PRO A 358 63.06 3.98 20.46
CA PRO A 358 62.24 4.37 19.32
C PRO A 358 61.94 3.16 18.43
N TYR A 359 60.69 3.04 18.00
CA TYR A 359 60.26 1.94 17.13
C TYR A 359 59.38 2.47 15.99
N LEU A 360 59.49 1.82 14.83
CA LEU A 360 58.63 2.07 13.69
C LEU A 360 57.26 1.46 13.99
N PHE A 361 56.22 2.30 14.03
CA PHE A 361 54.84 1.87 14.21
C PHE A 361 54.23 1.38 12.90
N ALA A 362 54.41 2.16 11.84
CA ALA A 362 53.94 1.84 10.49
C ALA A 362 54.79 2.58 9.44
N ALA A 363 54.92 2.01 8.25
CA ALA A 363 55.50 2.69 7.09
C ALA A 363 54.61 2.44 5.86
N GLU A 364 54.32 3.50 5.11
CA GLU A 364 53.70 3.44 3.78
C GLU A 364 54.80 3.65 2.75
N TYR A 365 54.86 2.79 1.74
CA TYR A 365 55.67 2.98 0.53
C TYR A 365 54.74 3.11 -0.67
N SER A 366 55.01 4.06 -1.55
CA SER A 366 54.28 4.24 -2.82
C SER A 366 54.67 3.18 -3.85
N GLU A 367 54.33 1.93 -3.57
CA GLU A 367 54.35 0.88 -4.59
C GLU A 367 53.02 0.91 -5.36
N GLY A 368 52.97 1.73 -6.41
CA GLY A 368 51.86 1.68 -7.36
C GLY A 368 50.49 2.14 -6.82
N ILE A 369 49.49 2.00 -7.70
CA ILE A 369 48.08 2.46 -7.66
C ILE A 369 47.63 3.18 -6.38
N ALA A 370 47.25 4.46 -6.53
CA ALA A 370 46.77 5.30 -5.44
C ALA A 370 45.62 4.64 -4.66
N GLY A 371 45.82 4.48 -3.34
CA GLY A 371 44.87 3.81 -2.44
C GLY A 371 45.17 2.32 -2.19
N CYS A 372 46.09 1.71 -2.94
CA CYS A 372 46.50 0.32 -2.76
C CYS A 372 47.80 0.10 -1.99
N SER A 373 48.53 1.16 -1.66
CA SER A 373 49.47 1.12 -0.55
C SER A 373 48.72 0.77 0.74
N GLU A 374 49.35 0.08 1.69
CA GLU A 374 48.76 -0.09 3.03
C GLU A 374 48.73 1.29 3.72
N PRO A 375 47.56 1.96 3.85
CA PRO A 375 47.50 3.18 4.62
C PRO A 375 47.84 2.86 6.08
N PHE A 376 48.61 3.73 6.70
CA PHE A 376 48.89 3.61 8.11
C PHE A 376 47.67 4.06 8.94
N ASP A 377 47.36 3.29 9.99
CA ASP A 377 46.27 3.60 10.91
C ASP A 377 46.66 4.77 11.83
N ILE A 378 46.34 6.01 11.41
CA ILE A 378 46.62 7.24 12.17
C ILE A 378 45.86 7.22 13.50
N ALA A 379 44.64 6.70 13.53
CA ALA A 379 43.85 6.59 14.75
C ALA A 379 44.50 5.61 15.75
N ALA A 380 45.00 4.47 15.28
CA ALA A 380 45.77 3.55 16.11
C ALA A 380 47.08 4.16 16.57
N TYR A 381 47.81 4.86 15.70
CA TYR A 381 49.03 5.58 16.08
C TYR A 381 48.74 6.66 17.13
N ALA A 382 47.65 7.39 16.98
CA ALA A 382 47.17 8.37 17.95
C ALA A 382 46.81 7.72 19.28
N SER A 383 46.12 6.57 19.25
CA SER A 383 45.81 5.78 20.43
C SER A 383 47.07 5.38 21.18
N VAL A 384 48.10 4.89 20.48
CA VAL A 384 49.41 4.56 21.09
C VAL A 384 50.02 5.79 21.78
N LEU A 385 50.03 6.95 21.10
CA LEU A 385 50.54 8.19 21.69
C LEU A 385 49.69 8.69 22.86
N ASN A 386 48.38 8.45 22.87
CA ASN A 386 47.49 8.86 23.95
C ASN A 386 47.61 7.94 25.18
N THR A 387 47.81 6.64 24.98
CA THR A 387 48.06 5.66 26.05
C THR A 387 49.38 5.94 26.78
N GLU A 388 50.39 6.45 26.08
CA GLU A 388 51.66 6.88 26.67
C GLU A 388 51.90 8.39 26.46
N PRO A 389 51.37 9.27 27.34
CA PRO A 389 51.43 10.73 27.16
C PRO A 389 52.86 11.30 27.06
N LYS A 390 53.85 10.59 27.63
CA LYS A 390 55.27 10.97 27.60
C LYS A 390 55.97 10.59 26.30
N SER A 391 55.41 9.66 25.53
CA SER A 391 55.93 9.26 24.22
C SER A 391 55.67 10.37 23.20
N ARG A 392 56.56 10.54 22.23
CA ARG A 392 56.44 11.53 21.14
C ARG A 392 56.35 10.83 19.80
N GLY A 393 55.61 11.44 18.87
CA GLY A 393 55.57 10.97 17.49
C GLY A 393 56.70 11.58 16.67
N ARG A 394 57.34 10.78 15.82
CA ARG A 394 58.20 11.27 14.72
C ARG A 394 57.66 10.72 13.41
N ILE A 395 57.39 11.60 12.46
CA ILE A 395 56.81 11.25 11.17
C ILE A 395 57.79 11.63 10.09
N VAL A 396 58.36 10.64 9.39
CA VAL A 396 59.29 10.86 8.29
C VAL A 396 58.49 10.77 7.00
N ILE A 397 58.44 11.87 6.23
CA ILE A 397 57.69 11.96 4.98
C ILE A 397 58.72 12.13 3.86
N ALA A 398 58.86 11.07 3.05
CA ALA A 398 59.77 11.00 1.93
C ALA A 398 59.04 11.39 0.63
N GLU A 399 59.33 12.57 0.12
CA GLU A 399 58.58 13.18 -0.99
C GLU A 399 59.48 13.82 -2.04
N THR A 400 58.96 13.94 -3.26
CA THR A 400 59.70 14.51 -4.40
C THR A 400 59.82 16.04 -4.32
N SER A 401 58.95 16.69 -3.53
CA SER A 401 58.96 18.15 -3.35
C SER A 401 58.49 18.58 -1.95
N THR A 402 58.94 19.77 -1.53
CA THR A 402 58.51 20.39 -0.28
C THR A 402 57.01 20.74 -0.28
N ALA A 403 56.42 21.01 -1.44
CA ALA A 403 55.00 21.30 -1.58
C ALA A 403 54.14 20.06 -1.25
N LYS A 404 54.46 18.90 -1.85
CA LYS A 404 53.82 17.61 -1.53
C LYS A 404 54.02 17.23 -0.06
N TYR A 405 55.24 17.36 0.46
CA TYR A 405 55.54 17.17 1.87
C TYR A 405 54.62 17.99 2.77
N ASN A 406 54.48 19.30 2.49
CA ASN A 406 53.64 20.19 3.29
C ASN A 406 52.15 19.85 3.20
N GLN A 407 51.68 19.35 2.06
CA GLN A 407 50.32 18.87 1.90
C GLN A 407 50.06 17.63 2.77
N LYS A 408 50.83 16.56 2.57
CA LYS A 408 50.69 15.31 3.34
C LYS A 408 50.90 15.56 4.85
N ARG A 409 51.85 16.42 5.23
CA ARG A 409 52.06 16.88 6.61
C ARG A 409 50.79 17.50 7.22
N ARG A 410 50.09 18.37 6.49
CA ARG A 410 48.86 19.01 7.00
C ARG A 410 47.75 17.99 7.19
N GLU A 411 47.59 17.06 6.25
CA GLU A 411 46.58 15.99 6.32
C GLU A 411 46.80 15.11 7.56
N ILE A 412 48.02 14.60 7.74
CA ILE A 412 48.39 13.76 8.88
C ILE A 412 48.20 14.49 10.21
N LEU A 413 48.66 15.74 10.32
CA LEU A 413 48.54 16.52 11.56
C LEU A 413 47.09 16.90 11.86
N ALA A 414 46.26 17.14 10.84
CA ALA A 414 44.83 17.42 11.03
C ALA A 414 44.10 16.18 11.58
N GLU A 415 44.40 15.00 11.06
CA GLU A 415 43.81 13.74 11.52
C GLU A 415 44.29 13.36 12.92
N LEU A 416 45.58 13.55 13.23
CA LEU A 416 46.11 13.36 14.60
C LEU A 416 45.43 14.29 15.61
N LYS A 417 45.20 15.56 15.22
CA LYS A 417 44.48 16.52 16.07
C LYS A 417 43.03 16.08 16.29
N ALA A 418 42.34 15.58 15.27
CA ALA A 418 40.99 15.03 15.39
C ALA A 418 40.94 13.83 16.35
N ASN A 419 42.03 13.07 16.44
CA ASN A 419 42.20 11.94 17.37
C ASN A 419 42.86 12.34 18.72
N GLY A 420 42.83 13.62 19.09
CA GLY A 420 43.26 14.10 20.42
C GLY A 420 44.78 14.22 20.63
N VAL A 421 45.60 14.06 19.59
CA VAL A 421 47.06 14.24 19.69
C VAL A 421 47.44 15.67 19.33
N SER A 422 48.05 16.39 20.27
CA SER A 422 48.59 17.74 20.01
C SER A 422 49.74 17.71 19.00
N ALA A 423 49.73 18.66 18.05
CA ALA A 423 50.82 18.83 17.08
C ALA A 423 52.19 19.05 17.75
N THR A 424 52.24 19.59 18.96
CA THR A 424 53.51 19.77 19.71
C THR A 424 54.15 18.46 20.18
N ARG A 425 53.38 17.36 20.20
CA ARG A 425 53.87 16.02 20.54
C ARG A 425 54.45 15.29 19.33
N VAL A 426 54.35 15.87 18.14
CA VAL A 426 54.70 15.22 16.87
C VAL A 426 55.74 16.06 16.13
N ASN A 427 56.85 15.43 15.76
CA ASN A 427 57.86 16.04 14.91
C ASN A 427 57.80 15.45 13.50
N THR A 428 57.69 16.29 12.48
CA THR A 428 57.65 15.88 11.07
C THR A 428 58.98 16.16 10.39
N VAL A 429 59.55 15.17 9.70
CA VAL A 429 60.84 15.23 9.01
C VAL A 429 60.61 15.06 7.51
N TYR A 430 61.10 16.01 6.71
CA TYR A 430 61.09 15.90 5.25
C TYR A 430 62.33 15.16 4.77
N LYS A 431 62.12 14.07 4.02
CA LYS A 431 63.19 13.34 3.31
C LYS A 431 62.99 13.55 1.80
N ARG A 432 63.85 14.31 1.14
CA ARG A 432 63.73 14.51 -0.31
C ARG A 432 64.11 13.22 -1.05
N VAL A 433 63.25 12.75 -1.96
CA VAL A 433 63.54 11.61 -2.84
C VAL A 433 63.61 12.03 -4.31
N ALA A 434 64.43 11.34 -5.10
CA ALA A 434 64.61 11.63 -6.52
C ALA A 434 63.43 11.09 -7.34
N ARG A 435 63.00 11.86 -8.35
CA ARG A 435 61.78 11.63 -9.15
C ARG A 435 61.76 10.28 -9.91
N MET A 436 62.91 9.66 -10.13
CA MET A 436 63.06 8.39 -10.88
C MET A 436 63.53 7.21 -10.01
N GLN A 437 63.67 7.38 -8.70
CA GLN A 437 64.11 6.33 -7.76
C GLN A 437 63.08 6.06 -6.65
N ALA A 438 61.88 6.61 -6.75
CA ALA A 438 61.03 6.75 -5.59
C ALA A 438 60.29 5.45 -5.23
N LEU A 439 60.52 4.99 -4.01
CA LEU A 439 59.42 4.71 -3.10
C LEU A 439 59.22 6.01 -2.29
N GLU A 440 58.36 6.94 -2.75
CA GLU A 440 57.80 8.00 -1.87
C GLU A 440 57.22 7.26 -0.65
N SER A 441 57.49 7.72 0.57
CA SER A 441 57.16 6.94 1.77
C SER A 441 56.74 7.81 2.94
N THR A 442 55.96 7.26 3.85
CA THR A 442 55.64 7.90 5.13
C THR A 442 55.86 6.90 6.25
N GLU A 443 56.77 7.21 7.17
CA GLU A 443 57.08 6.38 8.33
C GLU A 443 56.57 7.05 9.60
N LEU A 444 55.79 6.31 10.39
CA LEU A 444 55.32 6.69 11.71
C LEU A 444 56.19 6.03 12.77
N TRP A 445 56.92 6.83 13.53
CA TRP A 445 57.80 6.37 14.61
C TRP A 445 57.27 6.81 15.96
N VAL A 446 57.20 5.89 16.91
CA VAL A 446 56.98 6.22 18.32
C VAL A 446 58.34 6.39 18.99
N ILE A 447 58.51 7.49 19.72
CA ILE A 447 59.70 7.79 20.52
C ILE A 447 59.28 7.74 22.00
N PRO A 448 59.55 6.63 22.70
CA PRO A 448 59.29 6.51 24.14
C PRO A 448 60.10 7.54 24.94
N PRO A 449 59.66 7.90 26.16
CA PRO A 449 60.47 8.73 27.04
C PRO A 449 61.78 8.02 27.38
N SER A 450 62.90 8.75 27.32
CA SER A 450 64.19 8.23 27.79
C SER A 450 64.06 7.82 29.26
N LYS A 451 64.46 6.59 29.60
CA LYS A 451 64.74 6.26 31.00
C LYS A 451 65.89 7.17 31.45
N LYS A 452 65.66 7.98 32.48
CA LYS A 452 66.72 8.66 33.21
C LYS A 452 67.33 7.68 34.20
#